data_AF-A0A0S6WBF1-F1
#
_entry.id   AF-A0A0S6WBF1-F1
#
_cell.length_a   1.000
_cell.length_b   1.000
_cell.length_c   1.000
_cell.angle_alpha   90.00
_cell.angle_beta   90.00
_cell.angle_gamma   90.00
#
_symmetry.space_group_name_H-M   'P 1'
#
loop_
_entity.id
_entity.type
_entity.pdbx_description
1 polymer ?
#
loop_
_entity_poly.entity_id
_entity_poly.type
_entity_poly.pdbx_seq_one_letter_code
_entity_poly.pdbx_strand_id
1 'polypeptide(L)'
;MFVITMLTVVFRVILKIPASWSEELAQYSFIFLAFIGSAAIMQDESHIKITVLIDRMSERVQKILRIVGRLLMLWFLAIFTLGAWDNVRLNWTIELPTVAWMKIGYMYLVLLLSGIIMIFYLLLNLYYDLTGRIPAGSGTGGAA
;
A
#
# COMPACT_ATOMS: atom_id res chain seq x y z
N MET A 1 6.76 11.35 -9.62
CA MET A 1 5.77 11.63 -10.69
C MET A 1 6.01 12.94 -11.34
N PHE A 2 5.73 14.01 -10.61
CA PHE A 2 5.78 15.38 -11.11
C PHE A 2 7.06 15.73 -11.86
N VAL A 3 8.23 15.36 -11.32
CA VAL A 3 9.53 15.64 -11.95
C VAL A 3 9.71 14.88 -13.27
N ILE A 4 9.34 13.60 -13.32
CA ILE A 4 9.46 12.77 -14.53
C ILE A 4 8.51 13.27 -15.62
N THR A 5 7.28 13.64 -15.25
CA THR A 5 6.29 14.21 -16.18
C THR A 5 6.64 15.61 -16.66
N MET A 6 7.35 16.41 -15.85
CA MET A 6 7.90 17.69 -16.32
C MET A 6 9.03 17.46 -17.33
N LEU A 7 9.89 16.48 -17.06
CA LEU A 7 11.00 16.11 -17.93
C LEU A 7 10.51 15.55 -19.28
N THR A 8 9.48 14.70 -19.31
CA THR A 8 8.86 14.23 -20.57
C THR A 8 8.33 15.38 -21.41
N VAL A 9 7.68 16.39 -20.80
CA VAL A 9 7.15 17.57 -21.51
C VAL A 9 8.30 18.40 -22.10
N VAL A 10 9.37 18.64 -21.34
CA VAL A 10 10.57 19.33 -21.83
C VAL A 10 11.20 18.58 -23.01
N PHE A 11 11.40 17.27 -22.91
CA PHE A 11 11.99 16.47 -23.99
C PHE A 11 11.10 16.40 -25.24
N ARG A 12 9.78 16.26 -25.07
CA ARG A 12 8.84 16.17 -26.19
C ARG A 12 8.63 17.52 -26.87
N VAL A 13 8.49 18.60 -26.11
CA VAL A 13 8.14 19.92 -26.63
C VAL A 13 9.37 20.70 -27.10
N ILE A 14 10.47 20.66 -26.35
CA ILE A 14 11.68 21.45 -26.64
C ILE A 14 12.66 20.63 -27.50
N LEU A 15 12.92 19.38 -27.12
CA LEU A 15 13.90 18.53 -27.81
C LEU A 15 13.30 17.72 -28.96
N LYS A 16 11.97 17.72 -29.14
CA LYS A 16 11.22 16.98 -30.17
C LYS A 16 11.52 15.47 -30.25
N ILE A 17 12.11 14.90 -29.20
CA ILE A 17 12.40 13.47 -29.12
C ILE A 17 11.34 12.83 -28.22
N PRO A 18 10.56 11.85 -28.72
CA PRO A 18 9.58 11.15 -27.89
C PRO A 18 10.30 10.27 -26.87
N ALA A 19 10.34 10.71 -25.61
CA ALA A 19 10.89 9.96 -24.49
C ALA A 19 9.84 8.98 -23.91
N SER A 20 9.37 8.02 -24.72
CA SER A 20 8.29 7.10 -24.35
C SER A 20 8.59 6.28 -23.07
N TRP A 21 9.87 5.96 -22.84
CA TRP A 21 10.34 5.26 -21.62
C TRP A 21 10.09 6.05 -20.33
N SER A 22 10.09 7.38 -20.41
CA SER A 22 9.92 8.24 -19.24
C SER A 22 8.46 8.39 -18.82
N GLU A 23 7.51 8.18 -19.74
CA GLU A 23 6.08 8.13 -19.41
C GLU A 23 5.72 6.86 -18.62
N GLU A 24 6.27 5.72 -19.03
CA GLU A 24 6.11 4.45 -18.30
C GLU A 24 6.76 4.52 -16.90
N LEU A 25 7.98 5.03 -16.79
CA LEU A 25 8.65 5.22 -15.48
C LEU A 25 7.89 6.16 -14.56
N ALA A 26 7.23 7.18 -15.11
CA ALA A 26 6.28 7.98 -14.35
C ALA A 26 5.18 7.04 -13.83
N GLN A 27 4.34 6.42 -14.65
CA GLN A 27 3.27 5.57 -14.08
C GLN A 27 3.75 4.56 -13.01
N TYR A 28 4.94 3.97 -13.17
CA TYR A 28 5.49 3.06 -12.16
C TYR A 28 5.92 3.73 -10.87
N SER A 29 6.61 4.88 -10.88
CA SER A 29 6.94 5.52 -9.60
C SER A 29 5.69 6.06 -8.88
N PHE A 30 4.57 6.30 -9.58
CA PHE A 30 3.28 6.61 -8.93
C PHE A 30 2.79 5.40 -8.14
N ILE A 31 2.78 4.24 -8.80
CA ILE A 31 2.36 2.97 -8.20
C ILE A 31 3.23 2.67 -6.98
N PHE A 32 4.55 2.79 -7.10
CA PHE A 32 5.46 2.57 -5.96
C PHE A 32 5.15 3.50 -4.78
N LEU A 33 4.98 4.80 -5.05
CA LEU A 33 4.65 5.77 -3.99
C LEU A 33 3.28 5.49 -3.38
N ALA A 34 2.27 5.12 -4.17
CA ALA A 34 0.93 4.82 -3.69
C ALA A 34 0.92 3.59 -2.77
N PHE A 35 1.60 2.51 -3.16
CA PHE A 35 1.64 1.27 -2.36
C PHE A 35 2.51 1.41 -1.10
N ILE A 36 3.66 2.07 -1.19
CA ILE A 36 4.49 2.37 -0.01
C ILE A 36 3.75 3.33 0.92
N GLY A 37 3.10 4.37 0.38
CA GLY A 37 2.29 5.30 1.17
C GLY A 37 1.12 4.62 1.85
N SER A 38 0.43 3.70 1.16
CA SER A 38 -0.62 2.88 1.76
C SER A 38 -0.08 2.01 2.91
N ALA A 39 1.11 1.41 2.74
CA ALA A 39 1.74 0.63 3.80
C ALA A 39 2.15 1.48 5.01
N ALA A 40 2.54 2.73 4.80
CA ALA A 40 2.82 3.68 5.87
C ALA A 40 1.54 4.09 6.64
N ILE A 41 0.45 4.36 5.92
CA ILE A 41 -0.85 4.76 6.51
C ILE A 41 -1.50 3.62 7.31
N MET A 42 -1.21 2.36 6.96
CA MET A 42 -1.63 1.17 7.70
C MET A 42 -1.21 1.24 9.19
N GLN A 43 -0.11 1.91 9.51
CA GLN A 43 0.36 2.10 10.88
C GLN A 43 -0.64 2.89 11.74
N ASP A 44 -1.35 3.86 11.15
CA ASP A 44 -2.27 4.76 11.86
C ASP A 44 -3.65 4.15 12.12
N GLU A 45 -3.87 2.87 11.76
CA GLU A 45 -5.17 2.19 11.84
C GLU A 45 -6.33 3.00 11.24
N SER A 46 -6.05 3.80 10.21
CA SER A 46 -6.98 4.71 9.57
C SER A 46 -7.95 4.01 8.61
N HIS A 47 -7.95 2.67 8.59
CA HIS A 47 -9.05 1.90 8.00
C HIS A 47 -10.35 2.33 8.66
N ILE A 48 -11.19 3.00 7.87
CA ILE A 48 -12.41 3.70 8.29
C ILE A 48 -13.16 2.86 9.32
N LYS A 49 -12.94 3.14 10.59
CA LYS A 49 -13.72 2.60 11.68
C LYS A 49 -15.04 3.35 11.61
N ILE A 50 -16.16 2.65 11.51
CA ILE A 50 -17.47 3.27 11.70
C ILE A 50 -17.61 3.51 13.21
N THR A 51 -16.85 4.47 13.74
CA THR A 51 -16.78 4.80 15.16
C THR A 51 -18.16 5.13 15.69
N VAL A 52 -18.98 5.83 14.89
CA VAL A 52 -20.36 6.21 15.27
C VAL A 52 -21.25 5.01 15.65
N LEU A 53 -21.09 3.87 14.98
CA LEU A 53 -21.90 2.67 15.28
C LEU A 53 -21.28 1.84 16.41
N ILE A 54 -19.95 1.80 16.48
CA ILE A 54 -19.18 1.04 17.47
C ILE A 54 -19.27 1.72 18.85
N ASP A 55 -19.21 3.05 18.92
CA ASP A 55 -19.21 3.84 20.16
C ASP A 55 -20.55 3.77 20.91
N ARG A 56 -21.64 3.38 20.24
CA ARG A 56 -22.95 3.13 20.86
C ARG A 56 -23.10 1.72 21.46
N MET A 57 -22.14 0.82 21.23
CA MET A 57 -22.17 -0.55 21.74
C MET A 57 -21.36 -0.69 23.04
N SER A 58 -21.62 -1.76 23.80
CA SER A 58 -20.89 -2.05 25.04
C SER A 58 -19.42 -2.39 24.78
N GLU A 59 -18.53 -2.07 25.73
CA GLU A 59 -17.07 -2.23 25.59
C GLU A 59 -16.64 -3.65 25.15
N ARG A 60 -17.36 -4.68 25.61
CA ARG A 60 -17.11 -6.08 25.19
C ARG A 60 -17.36 -6.30 23.70
N VAL A 61 -18.47 -5.75 23.18
CA VAL A 61 -18.83 -5.88 21.76
C VAL A 61 -17.86 -5.09 20.89
N GLN A 62 -17.44 -3.90 21.33
CA GLN A 62 -16.43 -3.11 20.63
C GLN A 62 -15.11 -3.87 20.49
N LYS A 63 -14.66 -4.53 21.57
CA LYS A 63 -13.42 -5.34 21.55
C LYS A 63 -13.52 -6.53 20.60
N ILE A 64 -14.66 -7.24 20.59
CA ILE A 64 -14.89 -8.36 19.68
C ILE A 64 -14.89 -7.88 18.22
N LEU A 65 -15.62 -6.81 17.91
CA LEU A 65 -15.69 -6.26 16.55
C LEU A 65 -14.32 -5.80 16.04
N ARG A 66 -13.48 -5.21 16.91
CA ARG A 66 -12.11 -4.82 16.57
C ARG A 66 -11.25 -6.03 16.20
N ILE A 67 -11.29 -7.09 17.02
CA ILE A 67 -10.53 -8.32 16.76
C ILE A 67 -11.00 -8.98 15.47
N VAL A 68 -12.31 -9.12 15.27
CA VAL A 68 -12.89 -9.71 14.05
C VAL A 68 -12.51 -8.89 12.82
N GLY A 69 -12.62 -7.56 12.88
CA GLY A 69 -12.21 -6.69 11.78
C GLY A 69 -10.73 -6.84 11.41
N ARG A 70 -9.85 -6.95 12.41
CA ARG A 70 -8.42 -7.18 12.18
C ARG A 70 -8.14 -8.56 11.59
N LEU A 71 -8.82 -9.61 12.03
CA LEU A 71 -8.70 -10.96 11.44
C LEU A 71 -9.16 -10.97 9.98
N LEU A 72 -10.26 -10.30 9.67
CA LEU A 72 -10.77 -10.17 8.29
C LEU A 72 -9.79 -9.40 7.40
N MET A 73 -9.20 -8.31 7.90
CA MET A 73 -8.15 -7.60 7.17
C MET A 73 -6.92 -8.48 6.95
N LEU A 74 -6.49 -9.23 7.97
CA LEU A 74 -5.34 -10.12 7.85
C LEU A 74 -5.58 -11.20 6.78
N TRP A 75 -6.78 -11.77 6.76
CA TRP A 75 -7.19 -12.72 5.74
C TRP A 75 -7.18 -12.10 4.33
N PHE A 76 -7.75 -10.91 4.17
CA PHE A 76 -7.73 -10.18 2.90
C PHE A 76 -6.30 -9.89 2.43
N LEU A 77 -5.44 -9.37 3.32
CA LEU A 77 -4.06 -9.07 3.01
C LEU A 77 -3.24 -10.31 2.66
N ALA A 78 -3.51 -11.44 3.31
CA ALA A 78 -2.86 -12.71 2.95
C ALA A 78 -3.18 -13.12 1.51
N ILE A 79 -4.46 -13.06 1.11
CA ILE A 79 -4.87 -13.34 -0.27
C ILE A 79 -4.26 -12.33 -1.24
N PHE A 80 -4.30 -11.04 -0.91
CA PHE A 80 -3.69 -9.99 -1.71
C PHE A 80 -2.19 -10.24 -1.96
N THR A 81 -1.46 -10.63 -0.90
CA THR A 81 -0.01 -10.88 -0.99
C THR A 81 0.31 -12.13 -1.79
N LEU A 82 -0.50 -13.19 -1.66
CA LEU A 82 -0.39 -14.40 -2.49
C LEU A 82 -0.69 -14.09 -3.97
N GLY A 83 -1.75 -13.33 -4.24
CA GLY A 83 -2.06 -12.88 -5.60
C GLY A 83 -0.93 -12.02 -6.18
N ALA A 84 -0.32 -11.14 -5.38
CA ALA A 84 0.83 -10.35 -5.81
C ALA A 84 2.02 -11.25 -6.16
N TRP A 85 2.29 -12.30 -5.38
CA TRP A 85 3.34 -13.28 -5.66
C TRP A 85 3.13 -14.03 -6.99
N ASP A 86 1.91 -14.48 -7.24
CA ASP A 86 1.57 -15.15 -8.50
C ASP A 86 1.74 -14.19 -9.69
N ASN A 87 1.35 -12.92 -9.53
CA ASN A 87 1.58 -11.90 -10.56
C ASN A 87 3.07 -11.63 -10.80
N VAL A 88 3.91 -11.61 -9.76
CA VAL A 88 5.37 -11.51 -9.91
C VAL A 88 5.91 -12.67 -10.75
N ARG A 89 5.49 -13.90 -10.44
CA ARG A 89 5.96 -15.10 -11.15
C ARG A 89 5.52 -15.13 -12.60
N LEU A 90 4.23 -14.85 -12.87
CA LEU A 90 3.68 -14.87 -14.22
C LEU A 90 4.30 -13.81 -15.12
N ASN A 91 4.63 -12.64 -14.57
CA ASN A 91 5.19 -11.52 -15.32
C ASN A 91 6.72 -11.44 -15.23
N TRP A 92 7.40 -12.46 -14.67
CA TRP A 92 8.85 -12.45 -14.49
C TRP A 92 9.63 -12.56 -15.81
N THR A 93 9.00 -13.07 -16.86
CA THR A 93 9.59 -13.25 -18.19
C THR A 93 9.09 -12.22 -19.20
N ILE A 94 8.14 -11.36 -18.82
CA ILE A 94 7.55 -10.37 -19.71
C ILE A 94 8.34 -9.06 -19.59
N GLU A 95 8.96 -8.67 -20.70
CA GLU A 95 9.67 -7.40 -20.84
C GLU A 95 8.69 -6.24 -21.10
N LEU A 96 9.10 -5.03 -20.72
CA LEU A 96 8.30 -3.85 -21.01
C LEU A 96 8.38 -3.51 -22.50
N PRO A 97 7.27 -3.06 -23.13
CA PRO A 97 7.25 -2.70 -24.54
C PRO A 97 8.27 -1.62 -24.91
N THR A 98 8.55 -0.68 -24.00
CA THR A 98 9.40 0.48 -24.27
C THR A 98 10.79 0.36 -23.64
N VAL A 99 10.99 -0.58 -22.71
CA VAL A 99 12.23 -0.71 -21.92
C VAL A 99 12.64 -2.18 -21.82
N ALA A 100 13.42 -2.67 -22.78
CA ALA A 100 13.83 -4.07 -22.88
C ALA A 100 14.64 -4.59 -21.67
N TRP A 101 15.34 -3.71 -20.94
CA TRP A 101 16.12 -4.11 -19.76
C TRP A 101 15.29 -4.23 -18.48
N MET A 102 14.01 -3.86 -18.50
CA MET A 102 13.12 -3.88 -17.35
C MET A 102 11.95 -4.84 -17.59
N LYS A 103 11.61 -5.62 -16.58
CA LYS A 103 10.54 -6.62 -16.63
C LYS A 103 9.34 -6.16 -15.82
N ILE A 104 8.14 -6.52 -16.29
CA ILE A 104 6.88 -6.19 -15.62
C ILE A 104 6.83 -6.84 -14.22
N GLY A 105 7.47 -8.01 -14.06
CA GLY A 105 7.62 -8.68 -12.75
C GLY A 105 8.24 -7.79 -11.65
N TYR A 106 9.13 -6.85 -11.98
CA TYR A 106 9.69 -5.92 -10.99
C TYR A 106 8.66 -4.95 -10.43
N MET A 107 7.60 -4.64 -11.17
CA MET A 107 6.53 -3.77 -10.68
C MET A 107 5.68 -4.49 -9.66
N TYR A 108 5.35 -5.76 -9.92
CA TYR A 108 4.55 -6.55 -8.99
C TYR A 108 5.28 -6.83 -7.67
N LEU A 109 6.61 -6.70 -7.62
CA LEU A 109 7.37 -6.77 -6.36
C LEU A 109 6.95 -5.69 -5.37
N VAL A 110 6.52 -4.49 -5.82
CA VAL A 110 6.06 -3.47 -4.88
C VAL A 110 4.73 -3.83 -4.22
N LEU A 111 3.84 -4.51 -4.96
CA LEU A 111 2.61 -5.05 -4.40
C LEU A 111 2.92 -6.13 -3.35
N LEU A 112 3.86 -7.01 -3.65
CA LEU A 112 4.32 -8.04 -2.71
C LEU A 112 4.93 -7.43 -1.44
N LEU A 113 5.89 -6.51 -1.60
CA LEU A 113 6.58 -5.84 -0.49
C LEU A 113 5.61 -5.06 0.39
N SER A 114 4.71 -4.28 -0.22
CA SER A 114 3.70 -3.52 0.52
C SER A 114 2.75 -4.44 1.31
N GLY A 115 2.29 -5.53 0.69
CA GLY A 115 1.46 -6.54 1.36
C GLY A 115 2.15 -7.17 2.58
N ILE A 116 3.42 -7.57 2.45
CA ILE A 116 4.22 -8.12 3.56
C ILE A 116 4.36 -7.10 4.70
N ILE A 117 4.70 -5.84 4.38
CA ILE A 117 4.86 -4.77 5.36
C ILE A 117 3.54 -4.51 6.11
N MET A 118 2.43 -4.44 5.39
CA MET A 118 1.13 -4.22 6.01
C MET A 118 0.68 -5.39 6.90
N ILE A 119 0.94 -6.64 6.49
CA ILE A 119 0.67 -7.83 7.33
C ILE A 119 1.49 -7.75 8.62
N PHE A 120 2.77 -7.36 8.52
CA PHE A 120 3.64 -7.19 9.67
C PHE A 120 3.10 -6.16 10.67
N TYR A 121 2.68 -4.99 10.19
CA TYR A 121 2.04 -3.97 11.05
C TYR A 121 0.74 -4.45 11.68
N LEU A 122 -0.10 -5.15 10.92
CA LEU A 122 -1.37 -5.67 11.42
C LEU A 122 -1.17 -6.73 12.52
N LEU A 123 -0.16 -7.58 12.37
CA LEU A 123 0.24 -8.56 13.39
C LEU A 123 0.78 -7.88 14.65
N LEU A 124 1.62 -6.85 14.51
CA LEU A 124 2.08 -6.05 15.64
C LEU A 124 0.91 -5.41 16.38
N ASN A 125 -0.01 -4.76 15.68
CA ASN A 125 -1.18 -4.14 16.29
C ASN A 125 -2.05 -5.18 17.01
N LEU A 126 -2.28 -6.36 16.40
CA LEU A 126 -3.01 -7.46 17.04
C LEU A 126 -2.33 -7.94 18.32
N TYR A 127 -1.00 -8.06 18.32
CA TYR A 127 -0.23 -8.41 19.52
C TYR A 127 -0.35 -7.35 20.62
N TYR A 128 -0.30 -6.06 20.27
CA TYR A 128 -0.50 -4.95 21.20
C TYR A 128 -1.91 -4.96 21.84
N ASP A 129 -2.96 -5.19 21.03
CA ASP A 129 -4.35 -5.29 21.51
C ASP A 129 -4.56 -6.45 22.48
N LEU A 130 -3.89 -7.59 22.26
CA LEU A 130 -3.93 -8.76 23.16
C LEU A 130 -3.18 -8.52 24.46
N THR A 131 -2.06 -7.79 24.41
CA THR A 131 -1.17 -7.54 25.56
C THR A 131 -1.63 -6.32 26.38
N GLY A 132 -2.66 -5.58 25.93
CA GLY A 132 -3.21 -4.42 26.62
C GLY A 132 -2.31 -3.18 26.62
N ARG A 133 -1.22 -3.19 25.84
CA ARG A 133 -0.33 -2.04 25.64
C ARG A 133 -0.81 -1.29 24.42
N ILE A 134 -1.66 -0.28 24.61
CA ILE A 134 -2.04 0.65 23.55
C ILE A 134 -0.75 1.33 23.07
N PRO A 135 -0.36 1.24 21.79
CA PRO A 135 0.75 2.01 21.26
C PRO A 135 0.42 3.49 21.46
N ALA A 136 1.28 4.19 22.21
CA ALA A 136 1.20 5.63 22.38
C ALA A 136 1.43 6.31 21.02
N GLY A 137 0.36 6.51 20.27
CA GLY A 137 0.39 7.12 18.94
C GLY A 137 -0.97 7.58 18.40
N SER A 138 -2.10 7.01 18.83
CA SER A 138 -3.42 7.39 18.32
C SER A 138 -4.05 8.57 19.08
N GLY A 139 -3.26 9.62 19.35
CA GLY A 139 -3.68 10.78 20.11
C GLY A 139 -2.86 12.01 19.77
N THR A 140 -3.03 12.55 18.56
CA THR A 140 -2.85 13.99 18.20
C THR A 140 -3.13 14.17 16.70
N GLY A 141 -4.40 14.18 16.35
CA GLY A 141 -4.89 14.54 15.01
C GLY A 141 -6.18 15.37 15.09
N GLY A 142 -6.38 16.07 16.21
CA GLY A 142 -7.42 17.08 16.37
C GLY A 142 -6.77 18.41 16.73
N ALA A 143 -7.22 19.46 16.04
CA ALA A 143 -6.86 20.88 16.19
C ALA A 143 -5.62 21.37 15.42
N ALA A 144 -5.83 21.67 14.14
CA ALA A 144 -5.42 22.94 13.53
C ALA A 144 -6.47 23.32 12.47
#